data_AF-A0A519GTK7-F1
#
_entry.id   AF-A0A519GTK7-F1
#
_cell.length_a   1.000
_cell.length_b   1.000
_cell.length_c   1.000
_cell.angle_alpha   90.00
_cell.angle_beta   90.00
_cell.angle_gamma   90.00
#
_symmetry.space_group_name_H-M   'P 1'
#
loop_
_entity.id
_entity.type
_entity.pdbx_description
1 polymer ?
#
loop_
_entity_poly.entity_id
_entity_poly.type
_entity_poly.pdbx_seq_one_letter_code
_entity_poly.pdbx_strand_id
1 'polypeptide(L)'
;MTAQPSTRVDVAIQGIRLLDAPVSRRSGAGPSDDGHVLLNGVGAAIPLNPRSPYSVRGGRLLLDGADTGMGVEAVARPRFYDLQTADGTSYEKIARLHSSHVLATTVVQTCVRYEESERCRFCAIEESLAAGSTIAVKSPAQIAEVAKAAAELDGITQMVMTTGTSNGRDRGAVHLARCVRAVREVLPDLPIQVQCEPPGDLSVIGDLYDAGARSIGIHVESLDDDARLRWMPGKGSVPLAEYRA
;
A
#
# COMPACT_ATOMS: atom_id res chain seq x y z
N MET A 1 12.26 -28.18 -13.33
CA MET A 1 12.69 -27.06 -14.20
C MET A 1 12.44 -25.78 -13.44
N THR A 2 13.48 -25.18 -12.89
CA THR A 2 13.43 -23.88 -12.20
C THR A 2 13.04 -22.82 -13.21
N ALA A 3 11.91 -22.14 -13.00
CA ALA A 3 11.59 -20.93 -13.74
C ALA A 3 12.81 -19.99 -13.69
N GLN A 4 13.31 -19.58 -14.85
CA GLN A 4 14.50 -18.74 -14.90
C GLN A 4 14.20 -17.41 -14.17
N PRO A 5 15.12 -16.88 -13.34
CA PRO A 5 14.97 -15.59 -12.67
C PRO A 5 14.58 -14.43 -13.59
N SER A 6 14.89 -14.52 -14.90
CA SER A 6 14.47 -13.57 -15.93
C SER A 6 12.96 -13.43 -16.02
N THR A 7 12.19 -14.52 -15.98
CA THR A 7 10.73 -14.47 -16.22
C THR A 7 10.00 -13.61 -15.19
N ARG A 8 10.37 -13.69 -13.90
CA ARG A 8 9.72 -12.87 -12.86
C ARG A 8 10.00 -11.38 -13.03
N VAL A 9 11.22 -11.04 -13.42
CA VAL A 9 11.62 -9.65 -13.69
C VAL A 9 10.89 -9.12 -14.91
N ASP A 10 10.87 -9.88 -15.99
CA ASP A 10 10.20 -9.52 -17.24
C ASP A 10 8.71 -9.30 -17.02
N VAL A 11 8.04 -10.17 -16.26
CA VAL A 11 6.62 -10.04 -15.91
C VAL A 11 6.35 -8.82 -15.05
N ALA A 12 7.23 -8.50 -14.08
CA ALA A 12 7.07 -7.31 -13.25
C ALA A 12 7.18 -6.00 -14.06
N ILE A 13 7.99 -5.99 -15.12
CA ILE A 13 8.21 -4.82 -15.98
C ILE A 13 7.14 -4.72 -17.08
N GLN A 14 6.86 -5.83 -17.76
CA GLN A 14 6.00 -5.86 -18.93
C GLN A 14 4.52 -6.08 -18.59
N GLY A 15 4.23 -6.56 -17.38
CA GLY A 15 2.88 -6.86 -16.91
C GLY A 15 2.32 -8.17 -17.49
N ILE A 16 1.03 -8.39 -17.27
CA ILE A 16 0.26 -9.51 -17.84
C ILE A 16 -0.93 -8.96 -18.61
N ARG A 17 -1.24 -9.58 -19.75
CA ARG A 17 -2.41 -9.27 -20.57
C ARG A 17 -3.66 -9.88 -19.95
N LEU A 18 -4.67 -9.03 -19.76
CA LEU A 18 -6.06 -9.36 -19.40
C LEU A 18 -6.15 -10.49 -18.36
N LEU A 19 -6.01 -10.10 -17.10
CA LEU A 19 -6.22 -10.97 -15.97
C LEU A 19 -7.49 -10.54 -15.24
N ASP A 20 -8.48 -11.42 -15.15
CA ASP A 20 -9.66 -11.23 -14.31
C ASP A 20 -9.30 -11.48 -12.84
N ALA A 21 -8.45 -10.63 -12.28
CA ALA A 21 -8.07 -10.69 -10.87
C ALA A 21 -9.19 -10.11 -10.00
N PRO A 22 -9.79 -10.88 -9.07
CA PRO A 22 -10.82 -10.37 -8.17
C PRO A 22 -10.34 -9.22 -7.28
N VAL A 23 -9.03 -9.18 -7.00
CA VAL A 23 -8.38 -8.05 -6.32
C VAL A 23 -7.52 -7.29 -7.33
N SER A 24 -8.02 -6.11 -7.70
CA SER A 24 -7.27 -5.11 -8.48
C SER A 24 -7.28 -3.77 -7.75
N ARG A 25 -6.18 -3.02 -7.86
CA ARG A 25 -6.14 -1.64 -7.38
C ARG A 25 -6.33 -0.73 -8.59
N ARG A 26 -7.42 0.03 -8.63
CA ARG A 26 -7.64 1.11 -9.62
C ARG A 26 -7.47 2.51 -9.02
N SER A 27 -7.22 2.58 -7.71
CA SER A 27 -7.15 3.82 -6.93
C SER A 27 -6.33 3.60 -5.65
N GLY A 28 -5.81 4.68 -5.07
CA GLY A 28 -5.00 4.69 -3.85
C GLY A 28 -3.85 5.69 -3.91
N ALA A 29 -3.07 5.78 -2.83
CA ALA A 29 -1.94 6.72 -2.73
C ALA A 29 -0.71 6.36 -3.59
N GLY A 30 -0.77 5.28 -4.38
CA GLY A 30 0.30 4.83 -5.26
C GLY A 30 -0.20 4.57 -6.68
N PRO A 31 0.66 4.71 -7.70
CA PRO A 31 0.30 4.43 -9.09
C PRO A 31 0.26 2.92 -9.30
N SER A 32 -0.90 2.37 -9.63
CA SER A 32 -0.98 1.13 -10.40
C SER A 32 -2.41 0.62 -10.55
N ASP A 33 -2.82 0.35 -11.79
CA ASP A 33 -3.93 -0.54 -12.20
C ASP A 33 -3.49 -2.02 -12.11
N ASP A 34 -2.90 -2.40 -10.96
CA ASP A 34 -2.24 -3.71 -10.80
C ASP A 34 -3.24 -4.80 -10.41
N GLY A 35 -3.03 -5.99 -10.96
CA GLY A 35 -3.65 -7.23 -10.51
C GLY A 35 -2.83 -7.88 -9.41
N HIS A 36 -3.48 -8.26 -8.31
CA HIS A 36 -2.83 -9.02 -7.24
C HIS A 36 -2.92 -10.54 -7.52
N VAL A 37 -1.77 -11.19 -7.64
CA VAL A 37 -1.64 -12.62 -7.94
C VAL A 37 -0.62 -13.32 -7.06
N LEU A 38 -0.66 -14.65 -7.07
CA LEU A 38 0.44 -15.51 -6.63
C LEU A 38 1.15 -16.08 -7.86
N LEU A 39 2.45 -15.83 -7.98
CA LEU A 39 3.33 -16.42 -8.99
C LEU A 39 4.12 -17.57 -8.36
N ASN A 40 3.73 -18.82 -8.64
CA ASN A 40 4.20 -20.02 -7.93
C ASN A 40 4.06 -19.87 -6.40
N GLY A 41 2.88 -19.44 -5.93
CA GLY A 41 2.61 -19.23 -4.50
C GLY A 41 3.23 -17.96 -3.89
N VAL A 42 3.99 -17.18 -4.66
CA VAL A 42 4.60 -15.92 -4.17
C VAL A 42 3.74 -14.73 -4.58
N GLY A 43 3.27 -13.97 -3.60
CA GLY A 43 2.49 -12.76 -3.81
C GLY A 43 3.20 -11.70 -4.65
N ALA A 44 2.52 -11.21 -5.69
CA ALA A 44 2.99 -10.14 -6.53
C ALA A 44 1.84 -9.18 -6.92
N ALA A 45 2.14 -7.90 -6.99
CA ALA A 45 1.33 -6.92 -7.71
C ALA A 45 1.93 -6.80 -9.12
N ILE A 46 1.16 -7.17 -10.14
CA ILE A 46 1.63 -7.21 -11.51
C ILE A 46 0.82 -6.22 -12.36
N PRO A 47 1.47 -5.37 -13.17
CA PRO A 47 0.78 -4.46 -14.07
C PRO A 47 -0.16 -5.21 -15.01
N LEU A 48 -1.40 -4.72 -15.13
CA LEU A 48 -2.30 -5.17 -16.17
C LEU A 48 -1.98 -4.39 -17.45
N ASN A 49 -1.36 -5.06 -18.42
CA ASN A 49 -0.91 -4.45 -19.66
C ASN A 49 -1.49 -5.20 -20.87
N PRO A 50 -2.44 -4.60 -21.60
CA PRO A 50 -3.02 -5.20 -22.81
C PRO A 50 -1.99 -5.55 -23.88
N ARG A 51 -0.82 -4.90 -23.87
CA ARG A 51 0.28 -5.12 -24.83
C ARG A 51 1.34 -6.11 -24.32
N SER A 52 1.21 -6.65 -23.12
CA SER A 52 2.18 -7.60 -22.59
C SER A 52 2.26 -8.87 -23.47
N PRO A 53 3.46 -9.42 -23.73
CA PRO A 53 3.59 -10.75 -24.35
C PRO A 53 3.20 -11.88 -23.38
N TYR A 54 3.05 -11.57 -22.09
CA TYR A 54 2.59 -12.50 -21.07
C TYR A 54 1.07 -12.54 -20.98
N SER A 55 0.52 -13.74 -20.83
CA SER A 55 -0.92 -13.99 -20.64
C SER A 55 -1.13 -15.14 -19.66
N VAL A 56 -2.37 -15.31 -19.17
CA VAL A 56 -2.70 -16.41 -18.26
C VAL A 56 -3.77 -17.30 -18.86
N ARG A 57 -3.54 -18.62 -18.82
CA ARG A 57 -4.54 -19.63 -19.24
C ARG A 57 -4.45 -20.86 -18.36
N GLY A 58 -5.58 -21.29 -17.81
CA GLY A 58 -5.64 -22.48 -16.96
C GLY A 58 -4.72 -22.42 -15.73
N GLY A 59 -4.57 -21.22 -15.14
CA GLY A 59 -3.67 -21.00 -14.00
C GLY A 59 -2.18 -21.06 -14.35
N ARG A 60 -1.81 -20.96 -15.63
CA ARG A 60 -0.41 -20.93 -16.11
C ARG A 60 -0.09 -19.61 -16.77
N LEU A 61 1.14 -19.12 -16.54
CA LEU A 61 1.70 -17.98 -17.24
C LEU A 61 2.27 -18.44 -18.59
N LEU A 62 1.82 -17.81 -19.65
CA LEU A 62 2.27 -18.05 -21.01
C LEU A 62 3.08 -16.86 -21.52
N LEU A 63 4.17 -17.12 -22.24
CA LEU A 63 4.91 -16.12 -23.03
C LEU A 63 4.64 -16.41 -24.51
N ASP A 64 3.96 -15.50 -25.20
CA ASP A 64 3.55 -15.67 -26.61
C ASP A 64 2.86 -17.03 -26.89
N GLY A 65 2.09 -17.51 -25.92
CA GLY A 65 1.34 -18.77 -25.98
C GLY A 65 2.10 -20.00 -25.47
N ALA A 66 3.42 -19.93 -25.26
CA ALA A 66 4.22 -21.01 -24.70
C ALA A 66 4.18 -21.01 -23.16
N ASP A 67 4.00 -22.18 -22.54
CA ASP A 67 4.00 -22.30 -21.08
C ASP A 67 5.40 -22.01 -20.51
N THR A 68 5.48 -21.04 -19.60
CA THR A 68 6.72 -20.67 -18.91
C THR A 68 7.07 -21.62 -17.76
N GLY A 69 6.16 -22.53 -17.41
CA GLY A 69 6.23 -23.40 -16.24
C GLY A 69 5.79 -22.71 -14.94
N MET A 70 5.44 -21.43 -14.97
CA MET A 70 4.96 -20.70 -13.79
C MET A 70 3.44 -20.81 -13.64
N GLY A 71 3.01 -21.20 -12.44
CA GLY A 71 1.63 -21.09 -11.99
C GLY A 71 1.27 -19.65 -11.64
N VAL A 72 0.04 -19.27 -11.96
CA VAL A 72 -0.55 -17.99 -11.61
C VAL A 72 -1.90 -18.24 -10.96
N GLU A 73 -2.07 -17.71 -9.77
CA GLU A 73 -3.33 -17.75 -9.04
C GLU A 73 -3.78 -16.33 -8.76
N ALA A 74 -5.05 -16.02 -9.07
CA ALA A 74 -5.61 -14.72 -8.73
C ALA A 74 -5.89 -14.65 -7.23
N VAL A 75 -5.57 -13.52 -6.61
CA VAL A 75 -5.97 -13.30 -5.22
C VAL A 75 -7.50 -13.16 -5.16
N ALA A 76 -8.14 -13.97 -4.32
CA ALA A 76 -9.57 -13.90 -4.08
C ALA A 76 -9.96 -12.56 -3.44
N ARG A 77 -11.14 -12.03 -3.81
CA ARG A 77 -11.67 -10.83 -3.16
C ARG A 77 -11.90 -11.13 -1.67
N PRO A 78 -11.36 -10.32 -0.74
CA PRO A 78 -11.49 -10.59 0.68
C PRO A 78 -12.93 -10.45 1.15
N ARG A 79 -13.32 -11.29 2.11
CA ARG A 79 -14.67 -11.34 2.70
C ARG A 79 -14.96 -10.11 3.54
N PHE A 80 -13.95 -9.55 4.22
CA PHE A 80 -14.16 -8.36 5.05
C PHE A 80 -14.64 -7.14 4.25
N TYR A 81 -14.50 -7.10 2.92
CA TYR A 81 -15.03 -6.01 2.09
C TYR A 81 -16.55 -5.92 2.08
N ASP A 82 -17.25 -7.01 2.42
CA ASP A 82 -18.71 -7.03 2.47
C ASP A 82 -19.26 -6.52 3.82
N LEU A 83 -18.37 -6.09 4.71
CA LEU A 83 -18.71 -5.53 6.02
C LEU A 83 -18.65 -4.00 6.02
N GLN A 84 -19.28 -3.42 7.04
CA GLN A 84 -19.31 -2.00 7.30
C GLN A 84 -19.30 -1.75 8.80
N THR A 85 -18.77 -0.59 9.20
CA THR A 85 -18.79 -0.11 10.59
C THR A 85 -20.21 0.23 11.01
N ALA A 86 -20.42 0.41 12.32
CA ALA A 86 -21.72 0.80 12.86
C ALA A 86 -22.25 2.14 12.30
N ASP A 87 -21.35 3.04 11.89
CA ASP A 87 -21.71 4.32 11.23
C ASP A 87 -21.94 4.20 9.72
N GLY A 88 -21.90 2.99 9.15
CA GLY A 88 -22.17 2.70 7.74
C GLY A 88 -20.98 2.86 6.80
N THR A 89 -19.77 3.06 7.33
CA THR A 89 -18.55 3.10 6.51
C THR A 89 -18.15 1.69 6.07
N SER A 90 -18.17 1.42 4.76
CA SER A 90 -17.65 0.16 4.21
C SER A 90 -16.20 -0.08 4.63
N TYR A 91 -15.88 -1.31 5.02
CA TYR A 91 -14.53 -1.67 5.43
C TYR A 91 -13.50 -1.52 4.31
N GLU A 92 -13.89 -1.72 3.04
CA GLU A 92 -12.99 -1.50 1.89
C GLU A 92 -12.52 -0.03 1.80
N LYS A 93 -13.35 0.93 2.28
CA LYS A 93 -12.96 2.35 2.34
C LYS A 93 -11.94 2.64 3.45
N ILE A 94 -11.84 1.77 4.45
CA ILE A 94 -10.96 1.91 5.61
C ILE A 94 -9.63 1.20 5.37
N ALA A 95 -9.63 -0.04 4.87
CA ALA A 95 -8.42 -0.77 4.55
C ALA A 95 -8.64 -1.71 3.37
N ARG A 96 -7.57 -1.99 2.63
CA ARG A 96 -7.60 -2.84 1.44
C ARG A 96 -6.58 -3.96 1.56
N LEU A 97 -6.93 -5.13 1.04
CA LEU A 97 -5.97 -6.22 0.88
C LEU A 97 -4.95 -5.86 -0.21
N HIS A 98 -3.69 -6.13 0.08
CA HIS A 98 -2.57 -5.99 -0.84
C HIS A 98 -1.89 -7.35 -0.94
N SER A 99 -1.79 -7.89 -2.15
CA SER A 99 -1.45 -9.31 -2.36
C SER A 99 -2.43 -10.22 -1.58
N SER A 100 -1.99 -11.36 -1.03
CA SER A 100 -2.88 -12.33 -0.36
C SER A 100 -3.01 -12.15 1.15
N HIS A 101 -2.02 -11.60 1.85
CA HIS A 101 -1.99 -11.58 3.32
C HIS A 101 -1.55 -10.25 3.94
N VAL A 102 -1.50 -9.15 3.16
CA VAL A 102 -1.10 -7.83 3.67
C VAL A 102 -2.32 -6.92 3.72
N LEU A 103 -2.69 -6.46 4.91
CA LEU A 103 -3.69 -5.40 5.06
C LEU A 103 -3.01 -4.03 4.89
N ALA A 104 -3.54 -3.16 4.04
CA ALA A 104 -2.95 -1.86 3.79
C ALA A 104 -3.96 -0.73 3.98
N THR A 105 -3.54 0.36 4.62
CA THR A 105 -4.38 1.55 4.81
C THR A 105 -3.57 2.84 4.77
N THR A 106 -4.25 3.94 4.47
CA THR A 106 -3.75 5.30 4.61
C THR A 106 -4.60 5.99 5.68
N VAL A 107 -4.06 6.20 6.89
CA VAL A 107 -4.84 6.64 8.07
C VAL A 107 -5.35 8.08 7.96
N VAL A 108 -4.64 8.92 7.20
CA VAL A 108 -5.06 10.27 6.78
C VAL A 108 -4.87 10.39 5.28
N GLN A 109 -5.96 10.60 4.55
CA GLN A 109 -6.01 10.59 3.08
C GLN A 109 -5.71 11.95 2.45
N THR A 110 -5.43 12.98 3.25
CA THR A 110 -5.06 14.32 2.75
C THR A 110 -3.60 14.64 3.05
N CYS A 111 -3.00 15.50 2.25
CA CYS A 111 -1.59 15.88 2.38
C CYS A 111 -1.44 17.41 2.31
N VAL A 112 -0.69 18.00 3.25
CA VAL A 112 -0.42 19.45 3.27
C VAL A 112 0.28 19.94 1.99
N ARG A 113 0.92 19.05 1.24
CA ARG A 113 1.64 19.33 0.00
C ARG A 113 0.85 18.95 -1.25
N TYR A 114 -0.47 18.72 -1.17
CA TYR A 114 -1.24 18.23 -2.33
C TYR A 114 -1.65 19.32 -3.33
N GLU A 115 -1.43 20.59 -2.98
CA GLU A 115 -1.57 21.72 -3.91
C GLU A 115 -0.67 21.56 -5.14
N GLU A 116 -1.13 21.97 -6.32
CA GLU A 116 -0.47 21.66 -7.60
C GLU A 116 1.00 22.12 -7.65
N SER A 117 1.33 23.25 -7.02
CA SER A 117 2.68 23.81 -6.97
C SER A 117 3.65 23.01 -6.08
N GLU A 118 3.14 22.24 -5.11
CA GLU A 118 3.94 21.49 -4.14
C GLU A 118 3.82 19.96 -4.30
N ARG A 119 2.78 19.50 -5.00
CA ARG A 119 2.40 18.10 -5.12
C ARG A 119 3.47 17.26 -5.80
N CYS A 120 3.75 16.13 -5.17
CA CYS A 120 4.43 15.01 -5.84
C CYS A 120 3.61 14.62 -7.08
N ARG A 121 4.16 14.83 -8.27
CA ARG A 121 3.43 14.69 -9.55
C ARG A 121 2.92 13.27 -9.83
N PHE A 122 3.45 12.28 -9.13
CA PHE A 122 3.04 10.88 -9.20
C PHE A 122 2.04 10.48 -8.10
N CYS A 123 1.81 11.34 -7.10
CA CYS A 123 0.99 11.02 -5.94
C CYS A 123 -0.50 11.23 -6.26
N ALA A 124 -1.31 10.24 -5.93
CA ALA A 124 -2.76 10.25 -6.10
C ALA A 124 -3.50 10.08 -4.75
N ILE A 125 -2.88 10.48 -3.64
CA ILE A 125 -3.40 10.22 -2.29
C ILE A 125 -4.83 10.75 -2.09
N GLU A 126 -5.17 11.93 -2.63
CA GLU A 126 -6.52 12.51 -2.47
C GLU A 126 -7.48 12.13 -3.62
N GLU A 127 -7.00 11.54 -4.72
CA GLU A 127 -7.88 11.10 -5.82
C GLU A 127 -8.87 10.03 -5.37
N SER A 128 -8.43 9.12 -4.48
CA SER A 128 -9.31 8.11 -3.90
C SER A 128 -10.41 8.73 -3.02
N LEU A 129 -10.11 9.85 -2.36
CA LEU A 129 -11.06 10.61 -1.56
C LEU A 129 -12.05 11.36 -2.45
N ALA A 130 -11.57 12.04 -3.50
CA ALA A 130 -12.39 12.71 -4.50
C ALA A 130 -13.35 11.73 -5.22
N ALA A 131 -12.88 10.52 -5.50
CA ALA A 131 -13.69 9.44 -6.08
C ALA A 131 -14.64 8.75 -5.08
N GLY A 132 -14.63 9.14 -3.80
CA GLY A 132 -15.48 8.56 -2.75
C GLY A 132 -15.13 7.10 -2.37
N SER A 133 -13.97 6.61 -2.79
CA SER A 133 -13.50 5.24 -2.56
C SER A 133 -12.79 5.04 -1.20
N THR A 134 -12.67 6.10 -0.40
CA THR A 134 -12.13 6.06 0.96
C THR A 134 -12.71 7.21 1.81
N ILE A 135 -12.27 7.33 3.07
CA ILE A 135 -12.60 8.43 3.98
C ILE A 135 -11.34 9.23 4.34
N ALA A 136 -11.52 10.53 4.63
CA ALA A 136 -10.44 11.49 4.83
C ALA A 136 -9.55 11.14 6.02
N VAL A 137 -10.15 10.81 7.17
CA VAL A 137 -9.43 10.42 8.38
C VAL A 137 -10.06 9.16 8.93
N LYS A 138 -9.24 8.15 9.18
CA LYS A 138 -9.67 6.87 9.74
C LYS A 138 -9.35 6.87 11.24
N SER A 139 -10.35 6.58 12.07
CA SER A 139 -10.16 6.54 13.52
C SER A 139 -9.37 5.29 13.94
N PRO A 140 -8.64 5.31 15.07
CA PRO A 140 -7.97 4.11 15.58
C PRO A 140 -8.91 2.92 15.77
N ALA A 141 -10.14 3.18 16.23
CA ALA A 141 -11.17 2.15 16.41
C ALA A 141 -11.59 1.52 15.08
N GLN A 142 -11.83 2.34 14.03
CA GLN A 142 -12.14 1.85 12.69
C GLN A 142 -11.01 0.96 12.14
N ILE A 143 -9.76 1.38 12.30
CA ILE A 143 -8.61 0.60 11.83
C ILE A 143 -8.51 -0.74 12.58
N ALA A 144 -8.67 -0.74 13.90
CA ALA A 144 -8.63 -1.95 14.72
C ALA A 144 -9.76 -2.93 14.38
N GLU A 145 -10.99 -2.42 14.21
CA GLU A 145 -12.16 -3.20 13.83
C GLU A 145 -11.94 -3.91 12.49
N VAL A 146 -11.51 -3.17 11.46
CA VAL A 146 -11.25 -3.75 10.13
C VAL A 146 -10.07 -4.71 10.14
N ALA A 147 -9.01 -4.41 10.90
CA ALA A 147 -7.86 -5.31 11.02
C ALA A 147 -8.26 -6.65 11.64
N LYS A 148 -9.07 -6.63 12.71
CA LYS A 148 -9.60 -7.84 13.33
C LYS A 148 -10.44 -8.67 12.36
N ALA A 149 -11.37 -8.03 11.66
CA ALA A 149 -12.20 -8.71 10.67
C ALA A 149 -11.36 -9.31 9.53
N ALA A 150 -10.37 -8.59 9.01
CA ALA A 150 -9.47 -9.09 7.98
C ALA A 150 -8.60 -10.27 8.46
N ALA A 151 -8.20 -10.29 9.73
CA ALA A 151 -7.48 -11.42 10.31
C ALA A 151 -8.35 -12.65 10.46
N GLU A 152 -9.55 -12.50 11.02
CA GLU A 152 -10.49 -13.61 11.25
C GLU A 152 -11.07 -14.18 9.95
N LEU A 153 -11.42 -13.30 9.01
CA LEU A 153 -12.09 -13.68 7.78
C LEU A 153 -11.13 -13.95 6.64
N ASP A 154 -9.96 -13.32 6.57
CA ASP A 154 -9.11 -13.40 5.37
C ASP A 154 -7.67 -13.80 5.68
N GLY A 155 -7.33 -14.02 6.96
CA GLY A 155 -6.03 -14.57 7.35
C GLY A 155 -4.86 -13.66 7.00
N ILE A 156 -5.02 -12.34 7.15
CA ILE A 156 -3.89 -11.41 7.00
C ILE A 156 -2.83 -11.73 8.05
N THR A 157 -1.56 -11.60 7.65
CA THR A 157 -0.40 -11.93 8.50
C THR A 157 0.47 -10.73 8.80
N GLN A 158 0.21 -9.60 8.15
CA GLN A 158 0.93 -8.36 8.35
C GLN A 158 0.07 -7.17 7.90
N MET A 159 0.43 -5.98 8.38
CA MET A 159 -0.27 -4.74 8.05
C MET A 159 0.71 -3.62 7.70
N VAL A 160 0.33 -2.78 6.74
CA VAL A 160 1.05 -1.57 6.35
C VAL A 160 0.12 -0.37 6.54
N MET A 161 0.55 0.59 7.34
CA MET A 161 -0.13 1.87 7.54
C MET A 161 0.69 3.00 6.94
N THR A 162 0.03 3.87 6.20
CA THR A 162 0.64 5.07 5.61
C THR A 162 -0.15 6.30 6.04
N THR A 163 0.41 7.49 5.90
CA THR A 163 -0.31 8.74 6.15
C THR A 163 0.05 9.77 5.08
N GLY A 164 -0.89 10.61 4.71
CA GLY A 164 -0.55 11.88 4.08
C GLY A 164 0.17 12.78 5.08
N THR A 165 1.03 13.64 4.56
CA THR A 165 1.85 14.54 5.38
C THR A 165 0.94 15.56 6.07
N SER A 166 1.02 15.61 7.40
CA SER A 166 0.38 16.67 8.19
C SER A 166 1.25 17.94 8.24
N ASN A 167 0.63 19.07 8.61
CA ASN A 167 1.36 20.32 8.86
C ASN A 167 2.14 20.29 10.21
N GLY A 168 1.95 19.25 11.02
CA GLY A 168 2.64 19.08 12.30
C GLY A 168 4.10 18.67 12.10
N ARG A 169 4.94 18.94 13.10
CA ARG A 169 6.35 18.48 13.10
C ARG A 169 6.46 16.97 13.10
N ASP A 170 5.45 16.25 13.58
CA ASP A 170 5.37 14.79 13.58
C ASP A 170 5.04 14.19 12.20
N ARG A 171 4.67 15.02 11.20
CA ARG A 171 4.31 14.59 9.84
C ARG A 171 3.21 13.52 9.78
N GLY A 172 2.36 13.45 10.82
CA GLY A 172 1.26 12.49 10.94
C GLY A 172 1.61 11.21 11.73
N ALA A 173 2.85 11.07 12.18
CA ALA A 173 3.31 9.88 12.89
C ALA A 173 2.64 9.70 14.26
N VAL A 174 2.17 10.77 14.94
CA VAL A 174 1.42 10.62 16.19
C VAL A 174 0.08 9.90 15.96
N HIS A 175 -0.62 10.22 14.87
CA HIS A 175 -1.88 9.55 14.53
C HIS A 175 -1.63 8.09 14.12
N LEU A 176 -0.57 7.83 13.36
CA LEU A 176 -0.11 6.45 13.08
C LEU A 176 0.10 5.67 14.38
N ALA A 177 0.82 6.22 15.35
CA ALA A 177 1.07 5.56 16.64
C ALA A 177 -0.24 5.24 17.39
N ARG A 178 -1.27 6.09 17.31
CA ARG A 178 -2.60 5.81 17.89
C ARG A 178 -3.29 4.64 17.18
N CYS A 179 -3.26 4.62 15.85
CA CYS A 179 -3.82 3.53 15.06
C CYS A 179 -3.09 2.19 15.31
N VAL A 180 -1.76 2.22 15.41
CA VAL A 180 -0.94 1.04 15.72
C VAL A 180 -1.33 0.46 17.09
N ARG A 181 -1.43 1.29 18.14
CA ARG A 181 -1.84 0.84 19.49
C ARG A 181 -3.20 0.15 19.45
N ALA A 182 -4.19 0.78 18.80
CA ALA A 182 -5.54 0.21 18.70
C ALA A 182 -5.55 -1.14 17.98
N VAL A 183 -4.75 -1.33 16.91
CA VAL A 183 -4.62 -2.64 16.26
C VAL A 183 -3.95 -3.65 17.18
N ARG A 184 -2.88 -3.27 17.89
CA ARG A 184 -2.18 -4.16 18.82
C ARG A 184 -3.03 -4.60 20.01
N GLU A 185 -3.99 -3.79 20.43
CA GLU A 185 -4.97 -4.17 21.47
C GLU A 185 -5.84 -5.36 21.05
N VAL A 186 -6.20 -5.45 19.77
CA VAL A 186 -7.06 -6.53 19.23
C VAL A 186 -6.28 -7.65 18.55
N LEU A 187 -5.08 -7.37 18.05
CA LEU A 187 -4.18 -8.30 17.38
C LEU A 187 -2.74 -8.11 17.91
N PRO A 188 -2.42 -8.65 19.10
CA PRO A 188 -1.16 -8.39 19.80
C PRO A 188 0.10 -8.75 19.03
N ASP A 189 0.03 -9.78 18.18
CA ASP A 189 1.19 -10.32 17.47
C ASP A 189 1.33 -9.83 16.02
N LEU A 190 0.33 -9.13 15.47
CA LEU A 190 0.34 -8.71 14.07
C LEU A 190 1.52 -7.77 13.75
N PRO A 191 2.46 -8.13 12.87
CA PRO A 191 3.50 -7.23 12.41
C PRO A 191 2.90 -6.03 11.68
N ILE A 192 3.27 -4.81 12.11
CA ILE A 192 2.81 -3.56 11.51
C ILE A 192 4.02 -2.75 11.03
N GLN A 193 4.01 -2.43 9.74
CA GLN A 193 4.85 -1.41 9.13
C GLN A 193 4.10 -0.07 9.11
N VAL A 194 4.80 1.01 9.41
CA VAL A 194 4.29 2.38 9.23
C VAL A 194 5.11 3.14 8.19
N GLN A 195 4.51 4.11 7.52
CA GLN A 195 5.20 4.97 6.55
C GLN A 195 4.79 6.44 6.74
N CYS A 196 5.77 7.32 6.84
CA CYS A 196 5.60 8.77 6.95
C CYS A 196 6.78 9.53 6.33
N GLU A 197 6.64 10.84 6.15
CA GLU A 197 7.76 11.75 5.86
C GLU A 197 8.70 11.80 7.09
N PRO A 198 10.01 12.10 6.96
CA PRO A 198 10.89 12.23 8.11
C PRO A 198 10.30 13.22 9.13
N PRO A 199 10.07 12.79 10.39
CA PRO A 199 9.53 13.67 11.41
C PRO A 199 10.59 14.70 11.81
N GLY A 200 10.17 15.95 12.01
CA GLY A 200 11.05 17.01 12.51
C GLY A 200 11.42 16.86 14.00
N ASP A 201 10.83 15.88 14.67
CA ASP A 201 11.16 15.42 16.01
C ASP A 201 11.35 13.90 15.98
N LEU A 202 12.59 13.44 16.16
CA LEU A 202 12.95 12.02 16.06
C LEU A 202 12.42 11.17 17.22
N SER A 203 12.02 11.79 18.35
CA SER A 203 11.43 11.05 19.47
C SER A 203 10.17 10.27 19.06
N VAL A 204 9.46 10.75 18.03
CA VAL A 204 8.26 10.12 17.48
C VAL A 204 8.56 8.74 16.86
N ILE A 205 9.80 8.49 16.42
CA ILE A 205 10.20 7.14 15.97
C ILE A 205 10.16 6.16 17.15
N GLY A 206 10.59 6.61 18.34
CA GLY A 206 10.43 5.88 19.59
C GLY A 206 8.96 5.65 19.92
N ASP A 207 8.12 6.68 19.82
CA ASP A 207 6.68 6.55 20.07
C ASP A 207 5.98 5.53 19.15
N LEU A 208 6.41 5.44 17.88
CA LEU A 208 5.92 4.44 16.93
C LEU A 208 6.36 3.02 17.31
N TYR A 209 7.61 2.86 17.74
CA TYR A 209 8.12 1.57 18.22
C TYR A 209 7.37 1.11 19.48
N ASP A 210 7.20 2.00 20.45
CA ASP A 210 6.48 1.75 21.70
C ASP A 210 4.99 1.48 21.47
N ALA A 211 4.39 2.11 20.45
CA ALA A 211 3.04 1.79 19.99
C ALA A 211 2.91 0.35 19.46
N GLY A 212 4.02 -0.26 19.02
CA GLY A 212 4.06 -1.62 18.51
C GLY A 212 4.37 -1.74 17.02
N ALA A 213 4.80 -0.66 16.35
CA ALA A 213 5.32 -0.76 14.99
C ALA A 213 6.65 -1.54 15.00
N ARG A 214 6.92 -2.26 13.92
CA ARG A 214 8.13 -3.10 13.81
C ARG A 214 9.01 -2.75 12.62
N SER A 215 8.48 -2.00 11.67
CA SER A 215 9.25 -1.38 10.61
C SER A 215 8.68 -0.02 10.27
N ILE A 216 9.54 0.88 9.83
CA ILE A 216 9.20 2.21 9.35
C ILE A 216 9.76 2.40 7.94
N GLY A 217 8.95 2.92 7.04
CA GLY A 217 9.37 3.36 5.70
C GLY A 217 9.38 4.88 5.63
N ILE A 218 10.54 5.45 5.31
CA ILE A 218 10.70 6.88 5.05
C ILE A 218 11.26 7.04 3.63
N HIS A 219 10.37 7.38 2.69
CA HIS A 219 10.71 7.31 1.27
C HIS A 219 11.24 8.65 0.75
N VAL A 220 12.50 8.64 0.31
CA VAL A 220 13.14 9.78 -0.37
C VAL A 220 12.75 9.85 -1.85
N GLU A 221 12.28 8.72 -2.41
CA GLU A 221 11.80 8.51 -3.79
C GLU A 221 12.86 8.66 -4.90
N SER A 222 13.86 9.53 -4.72
CA SER A 222 15.00 9.70 -5.62
C SER A 222 16.23 10.11 -4.80
N LEU A 223 17.42 9.67 -5.21
CA LEU A 223 18.69 10.12 -4.63
C LEU A 223 19.25 11.37 -5.32
N ASP A 224 18.63 11.81 -6.41
CA ASP A 224 18.96 13.01 -7.17
C ASP A 224 18.04 14.17 -6.76
N ASP A 225 18.62 15.25 -6.23
CA ASP A 225 17.89 16.42 -5.74
C ASP A 225 17.19 17.21 -6.85
N ASP A 226 17.75 17.27 -8.07
CA ASP A 226 17.10 17.94 -9.20
C ASP A 226 15.84 17.16 -9.60
N ALA A 227 15.93 15.83 -9.61
CA ALA A 227 14.77 14.97 -9.84
C ALA A 227 13.72 15.14 -8.72
N ARG A 228 14.15 15.25 -7.45
CA ARG A 228 13.23 15.50 -6.32
C ARG A 228 12.52 16.84 -6.46
N LEU A 229 13.23 17.94 -6.70
CA LEU A 229 12.60 19.25 -6.83
C LEU A 229 11.69 19.33 -8.07
N ARG A 230 12.02 18.63 -9.14
CA ARG A 230 11.18 18.55 -10.34
C ARG A 230 9.92 17.73 -10.14
N TRP A 231 10.00 16.56 -9.51
CA TRP A 231 8.87 15.61 -9.42
C TRP A 231 8.08 15.71 -8.12
N MET A 232 8.66 16.26 -7.07
CA MET A 232 8.07 16.44 -5.75
C MET A 232 8.45 17.81 -5.16
N PRO A 233 8.04 18.92 -5.78
CA PRO A 233 8.51 20.26 -5.42
C PRO A 233 8.38 20.59 -3.92
N GLY A 234 7.29 20.18 -3.25
CA GLY A 234 7.14 20.31 -1.80
C GLY A 234 8.01 19.32 -1.02
N LYS A 235 7.78 18.01 -1.15
CA LYS A 235 8.47 16.98 -0.35
C LYS A 235 9.98 16.95 -0.63
N GLY A 236 10.38 17.24 -1.86
CA GLY A 236 11.76 17.33 -2.32
C GLY A 236 12.53 18.47 -1.69
N SER A 237 11.85 19.50 -1.17
CA SER A 237 12.51 20.58 -0.42
C SER A 237 13.06 20.15 0.93
N VAL A 238 12.66 18.96 1.44
CA VAL A 238 13.22 18.40 2.67
C VAL A 238 14.65 17.92 2.39
N PRO A 239 15.67 18.38 3.14
CA PRO A 239 17.04 17.96 2.91
C PRO A 239 17.24 16.45 3.09
N LEU A 240 18.11 15.84 2.27
CA LEU A 240 18.49 14.42 2.43
C LEU A 240 19.08 14.11 3.83
N ALA A 241 19.63 15.11 4.51
CA ALA A 241 20.13 14.96 5.87
C ALA A 241 19.02 14.54 6.86
N GLU A 242 17.78 15.03 6.69
CA GLU A 242 16.65 14.64 7.56
C GLU A 242 16.24 13.18 7.34
N TYR A 243 16.41 12.65 6.13
CA TYR A 243 16.15 11.23 5.83
C TYR A 243 17.23 10.28 6.38
N ARG A 244 18.43 10.82 6.66
CA ARG A 244 19.59 10.04 7.14
C ARG A 244 19.73 10.07 8.67
N ALA A 245 19.04 10.99 9.34
CA ALA A 245 19.07 11.16 10.79
C ALA A 245 18.34 10.01 11.49
#